data_AF-J9EUG1-F1
#
_entry.id   AF-J9EUG1-F1
#
_cell.length_a   1.000
_cell.length_b   1.000
_cell.length_c   1.000
_cell.angle_alpha   90.00
_cell.angle_beta   90.00
_cell.angle_gamma   90.00
#
_symmetry.space_group_name_H-M   'P 1'
#
loop_
_entity.id
_entity.type
_entity.pdbx_description
1 polymer ?
#
loop_
_entity_poly.entity_id
_entity_poly.type
_entity_poly.pdbx_seq_one_letter_code
_entity_poly.pdbx_strand_id
1 'polypeptide(L)'
;MDEVEALRILDQLSHVNIDNPDLANLLKSEVLLDRSLYSLPDCAVRRRFFSIIECFLISLWQKSYFGYKHLDEEVHHVVSVFGILKDVVLEICFGADTVWFGGEQSGLKTNPLNNAIVFLSCCWHAAALAVNICSASEIQDLLKTSTRLIPQHSCLPTALLTQDERCLSTAVALLRMETAEIDTPPQLKAMWLFRHTLFSIAYDYK
;
A
#
# COMPACT_ATOMS: atom_id res chain seq x y z
N MET A 1 6.57 0.61 -23.07
CA MET A 1 7.77 1.31 -22.56
C MET A 1 8.98 0.60 -23.16
N ASP A 2 9.91 1.36 -23.72
CA ASP A 2 11.18 0.80 -24.21
C ASP A 2 12.03 0.31 -23.02
N GLU A 3 12.82 -0.74 -23.21
CA GLU A 3 13.65 -1.35 -22.16
C GLU A 3 14.69 -0.36 -21.62
N VAL A 4 15.26 0.46 -22.50
CA VAL A 4 16.21 1.53 -22.13
C VAL A 4 15.55 2.59 -21.24
N GLU A 5 14.32 2.96 -21.58
CA GLU A 5 13.53 3.92 -20.79
C GLU A 5 13.14 3.34 -19.43
N ALA A 6 12.74 2.06 -19.40
CA ALA A 6 12.41 1.35 -18.17
C ALA A 6 13.60 1.30 -17.20
N LEU A 7 14.80 1.00 -17.72
CA LEU A 7 16.03 0.97 -16.93
C LEU A 7 16.40 2.35 -16.39
N ARG A 8 16.24 3.41 -17.20
CA ARG A 8 16.50 4.78 -16.76
C ARG A 8 15.57 5.21 -15.64
N ILE A 9 14.28 4.93 -15.76
CA ILE A 9 13.30 5.24 -14.72
C ILE A 9 13.59 4.42 -13.47
N LEU A 10 13.87 3.12 -13.62
CA LEU A 10 14.20 2.25 -12.49
C LEU A 10 15.43 2.74 -11.73
N ASP A 11 16.48 3.16 -12.44
CA ASP A 11 17.68 3.75 -11.85
C ASP A 11 17.31 4.99 -11.02
N GLN A 12 16.54 5.94 -11.58
CA GLN A 12 16.08 7.12 -10.85
C GLN A 12 15.28 6.75 -9.58
N LEU A 13 14.34 5.81 -9.68
CA LEU A 13 13.55 5.35 -8.53
C LEU A 13 14.38 4.60 -7.48
N SER A 14 15.50 3.97 -7.89
CA SER A 14 16.37 3.24 -6.97
C SER A 14 17.12 4.16 -6.00
N HIS A 15 17.35 5.42 -6.39
CA HIS A 15 18.00 6.43 -5.55
C HIS A 15 17.13 6.92 -4.38
N VAL A 16 15.83 6.61 -4.37
CA VAL A 16 14.95 6.93 -3.24
C VAL A 16 15.22 5.96 -2.08
N ASN A 17 15.72 6.46 -0.95
CA ASN A 17 15.88 5.64 0.25
C ASN A 17 14.50 5.34 0.86
N ILE A 18 14.02 4.10 0.71
CA ILE A 18 12.71 3.68 1.24
C ILE A 18 12.75 3.32 2.73
N ASP A 19 13.93 3.04 3.29
CA ASP A 19 14.11 2.71 4.70
C ASP A 19 14.20 3.98 5.56
N ASN A 20 14.68 5.08 4.97
CA ASN A 20 14.72 6.40 5.59
C ASN A 20 14.37 7.49 4.55
N PRO A 21 13.08 7.67 4.25
CA PRO A 21 12.64 8.61 3.22
C PRO A 21 12.82 10.07 3.64
N ASP A 22 13.41 10.86 2.75
CA ASP A 22 13.34 12.32 2.84
C ASP A 22 11.97 12.79 2.33
N LEU A 23 11.04 12.95 3.27
CA LEU A 23 9.67 13.38 2.97
C LEU A 23 9.63 14.76 2.27
N ALA A 24 10.55 15.66 2.58
CA ALA A 24 10.59 16.99 1.97
C ALA A 24 10.99 16.92 0.49
N ASN A 25 11.88 15.98 0.13
CA ASN A 25 12.21 15.72 -1.27
C ASN A 25 11.08 14.96 -1.99
N LEU A 26 10.44 13.99 -1.34
CA LEU A 26 9.31 13.26 -1.94
C LEU A 26 8.13 14.18 -2.24
N LEU A 27 7.78 15.11 -1.33
CA LEU A 27 6.73 16.10 -1.54
C LEU A 27 7.00 17.08 -2.69
N LYS A 28 8.26 17.23 -3.10
CA LYS A 28 8.64 18.05 -4.27
C LYS A 28 8.72 17.23 -5.55
N SER A 29 8.65 15.90 -5.44
CA SER A 29 8.84 15.01 -6.57
C SER A 29 7.52 14.82 -7.32
N GLU A 30 7.49 15.26 -8.58
CA GLU A 30 6.35 15.05 -9.47
C GLU A 30 6.07 13.56 -9.73
N VAL A 31 7.06 12.69 -9.47
CA VAL A 31 6.97 11.24 -9.69
C VAL A 31 5.79 10.62 -8.94
N LEU A 32 5.45 11.14 -7.74
CA LEU A 32 4.36 10.62 -6.92
C LEU A 32 2.99 10.75 -7.61
N LEU A 33 2.85 11.69 -8.54
CA LEU A 33 1.60 12.01 -9.22
C LEU A 33 1.61 11.57 -10.69
N ASP A 34 2.69 10.94 -11.17
CA ASP A 34 2.80 10.47 -12.54
C ASP A 34 1.91 9.22 -12.77
N ARG A 35 0.70 9.47 -13.29
CA ARG A 35 -0.29 8.43 -13.63
C ARG A 35 0.26 7.37 -14.59
N SER A 36 1.25 7.69 -15.42
CA SER A 36 1.81 6.73 -16.37
C SER A 36 2.49 5.55 -15.66
N LEU A 37 3.13 5.81 -14.51
CA LEU A 37 3.78 4.78 -13.70
C LEU A 37 2.78 3.87 -12.99
N TYR A 38 1.65 4.42 -12.55
CA TYR A 38 0.56 3.64 -11.95
C TYR A 38 -0.09 2.66 -12.94
N SER A 39 -0.19 3.06 -14.21
CA SER A 39 -0.83 2.28 -15.28
C SER A 39 0.10 1.30 -16.00
N LEU A 40 1.38 1.22 -15.61
CA LEU A 40 2.29 0.23 -16.18
C LEU A 40 1.75 -1.20 -15.96
N PRO A 41 2.07 -2.17 -16.84
CA PRO A 41 1.88 -3.59 -16.54
C PRO A 41 2.78 -4.00 -15.37
N ASP A 42 2.58 -5.23 -14.88
CA ASP A 42 3.39 -5.73 -13.77
C ASP A 42 4.87 -5.89 -14.16
N CYS A 43 5.71 -5.01 -13.61
CA CYS A 43 7.13 -4.94 -13.90
C CYS A 43 7.92 -4.34 -12.73
N ALA A 44 9.25 -4.44 -12.79
CA ALA A 44 10.19 -3.91 -11.79
C ALA A 44 9.94 -2.43 -11.48
N VAL A 45 9.79 -1.60 -12.51
CA VAL A 45 9.56 -0.15 -12.39
C VAL A 45 8.31 0.13 -11.56
N ARG A 46 7.18 -0.50 -11.92
CA ARG A 46 5.90 -0.28 -11.25
C ARG A 46 5.93 -0.76 -9.79
N ARG A 47 6.54 -1.91 -9.54
CA ARG A 47 6.66 -2.46 -8.18
C ARG A 47 7.53 -1.56 -7.30
N ARG A 48 8.68 -1.13 -7.81
CA ARG A 48 9.56 -0.17 -7.14
C ARG A 48 8.86 1.15 -6.88
N PHE A 49 8.11 1.64 -7.85
CA PHE A 49 7.30 2.84 -7.72
C PHE A 49 6.27 2.70 -6.58
N PHE A 50 5.54 1.58 -6.51
CA PHE A 50 4.61 1.36 -5.40
C PHE A 50 5.30 1.24 -4.04
N SER A 51 6.54 0.72 -3.95
CA SER A 51 7.30 0.78 -2.69
C SER A 51 7.60 2.22 -2.26
N ILE A 52 7.84 3.13 -3.21
CA ILE A 52 8.05 4.56 -2.92
C ILE A 52 6.74 5.22 -2.49
N ILE A 53 5.62 4.91 -3.15
CA ILE A 53 4.28 5.38 -2.74
C ILE A 53 3.92 4.86 -1.34
N GLU A 54 4.17 3.58 -1.06
CA GLU A 54 3.93 2.96 0.25
C GLU A 54 4.74 3.68 1.33
N CYS A 55 6.04 3.83 1.10
CA CYS A 55 6.95 4.53 2.00
C CYS A 55 6.50 5.98 2.26
N PHE A 56 6.11 6.71 1.21
CA PHE A 56 5.55 8.05 1.31
C PHE A 56 4.29 8.11 2.18
N LEU A 57 3.31 7.23 1.91
CA LEU A 57 2.05 7.19 2.64
C LEU A 57 2.24 6.78 4.11
N ILE A 58 3.11 5.81 4.39
CA ILE A 58 3.47 5.42 5.75
C ILE A 58 4.16 6.57 6.48
N SER A 59 5.04 7.32 5.81
CA SER A 59 5.70 8.50 6.40
C SER A 59 4.68 9.58 6.77
N LEU A 60 3.71 9.85 5.90
CA LEU A 60 2.60 10.76 6.22
C LEU A 60 1.72 10.22 7.34
N TRP A 61 1.45 8.92 7.35
CA TRP A 61 0.70 8.26 8.40
C TRP A 61 1.38 8.42 9.76
N GLN A 62 2.68 8.19 9.84
CA GLN A 62 3.47 8.43 11.05
C GLN A 62 3.55 9.93 11.42
N LYS A 63 3.79 10.82 10.44
CA LYS A 63 3.82 12.27 10.65
C LYS A 63 2.50 12.80 11.20
N SER A 64 1.39 12.24 10.75
CA SER A 64 0.04 12.55 11.24
C SER A 64 -0.27 11.94 12.61
N TYR A 65 0.68 11.25 13.27
CA TYR A 65 0.43 10.48 14.48
C TYR A 65 -0.75 9.51 14.29
N PHE A 66 -0.71 8.76 13.19
CA PHE A 66 -1.73 7.77 12.83
C PHE A 66 -3.12 8.41 12.68
N GLY A 67 -3.19 9.56 12.00
CA GLY A 67 -4.42 10.28 11.71
C GLY A 67 -4.95 11.15 12.85
N TYR A 68 -4.16 11.36 13.91
CA TYR A 68 -4.50 12.25 15.03
C TYR A 68 -4.20 13.74 14.74
N LYS A 69 -3.15 14.02 13.97
CA LYS A 69 -2.75 15.37 13.54
C LYS A 69 -3.16 15.63 12.10
N HIS A 70 -3.58 16.86 11.82
CA HIS A 70 -3.83 17.33 10.46
C HIS A 70 -2.51 17.49 9.66
N LEU A 71 -2.59 17.22 8.36
CA LEU A 71 -1.48 17.27 7.40
C LEU A 71 -1.67 18.44 6.44
N ASP A 72 -1.81 19.66 6.97
CA ASP A 72 -2.28 20.83 6.21
C ASP A 72 -1.54 21.05 4.88
N GLU A 73 -0.21 20.89 4.85
CA GLU A 73 0.61 21.07 3.65
C GLU A 73 0.53 19.88 2.68
N GLU A 74 0.23 18.68 3.17
CA GLU A 74 0.24 17.44 2.40
C GLU A 74 -1.14 16.97 1.97
N VAL A 75 -2.22 17.65 2.37
CA VAL A 75 -3.61 17.34 1.97
C VAL A 75 -3.72 17.15 0.46
N HIS A 76 -3.12 18.03 -0.34
CA HIS A 76 -3.17 17.93 -1.79
C HIS A 76 -2.56 16.62 -2.31
N HIS A 77 -1.43 16.19 -1.75
CA HIS A 77 -0.78 14.94 -2.12
C HIS A 77 -1.61 13.73 -1.70
N VAL A 78 -2.16 13.73 -0.48
CA VAL A 78 -3.04 12.67 0.01
C VAL A 78 -4.25 12.50 -0.91
N VAL A 79 -4.94 13.59 -1.23
CA VAL A 79 -6.11 13.58 -2.12
C VAL A 79 -5.76 13.09 -3.52
N SER A 80 -4.65 13.57 -4.07
CA SER A 80 -4.23 13.21 -5.42
C SER A 80 -3.84 11.73 -5.52
N VAL A 81 -3.02 11.24 -4.60
CA VAL A 81 -2.61 9.83 -4.55
C VAL A 81 -3.83 8.93 -4.27
N PHE A 82 -4.71 9.31 -3.34
CA PHE A 82 -5.95 8.58 -3.09
C PHE A 82 -6.83 8.49 -4.34
N GLY A 83 -7.01 9.60 -5.05
CA GLY A 83 -7.77 9.65 -6.29
C GLY A 83 -7.19 8.74 -7.38
N ILE A 84 -5.86 8.75 -7.55
CA ILE A 84 -5.18 7.87 -8.51
C ILE A 84 -5.34 6.40 -8.10
N LEU A 85 -5.13 6.05 -6.84
CA LEU A 85 -5.25 4.67 -6.35
C LEU A 85 -6.69 4.14 -6.50
N LYS A 86 -7.70 4.99 -6.33
CA LYS A 86 -9.12 4.66 -6.57
C LYS A 86 -9.38 4.24 -8.01
N ASP A 87 -8.78 4.92 -8.97
CA ASP A 87 -8.90 4.58 -10.39
C ASP A 87 -8.12 3.28 -10.68
N VAL A 88 -6.88 3.20 -10.20
CA VAL A 88 -5.94 2.11 -10.52
C VAL A 88 -6.36 0.78 -9.91
N VAL A 89 -6.95 0.79 -8.71
CA VAL A 89 -7.39 -0.45 -8.04
C VAL A 89 -8.44 -1.20 -8.84
N LEU A 90 -9.14 -0.57 -9.80
CA LEU A 90 -10.14 -1.24 -10.64
C LEU A 90 -9.49 -2.19 -11.65
N GLU A 91 -8.30 -1.85 -12.14
CA GLU A 91 -7.70 -2.51 -13.32
C GLU A 91 -6.37 -3.20 -13.03
N ILE A 92 -5.67 -2.82 -11.96
CA ILE A 92 -4.35 -3.36 -11.65
C ILE A 92 -4.35 -4.89 -11.48
N CYS A 93 -3.33 -5.55 -12.03
CA CYS A 93 -3.12 -6.98 -11.92
C CYS A 93 -1.67 -7.27 -11.55
N PHE A 94 -1.43 -8.34 -10.78
CA PHE A 94 -0.10 -8.80 -10.39
C PHE A 94 0.12 -10.23 -10.88
N GLY A 95 1.26 -10.48 -11.50
CA GLY A 95 1.68 -11.80 -11.97
C GLY A 95 2.02 -12.74 -10.82
N ALA A 96 1.84 -14.04 -11.06
CA ALA A 96 2.13 -15.11 -10.10
C ALA A 96 3.54 -15.73 -10.28
N ASP A 97 4.21 -15.39 -11.38
CA ASP A 97 5.40 -16.11 -11.88
C ASP A 97 6.72 -15.61 -11.28
N THR A 98 6.70 -14.44 -10.63
CA THR A 98 7.91 -13.77 -10.13
C THR A 98 7.72 -13.24 -8.71
N VAL A 99 8.54 -13.74 -7.78
CA VAL A 99 8.70 -13.21 -6.42
C VAL A 99 9.64 -12.00 -6.46
N TRP A 100 9.31 -10.94 -5.73
CA TRP A 100 10.14 -9.72 -5.66
C TRP A 100 10.63 -9.32 -4.26
N PHE A 101 10.38 -10.13 -3.22
CA PHE A 101 10.91 -9.85 -1.88
C PHE A 101 12.44 -9.95 -1.86
N GLY A 102 13.13 -8.81 -1.80
CA GLY A 102 14.59 -8.72 -1.77
C GLY A 102 15.28 -8.85 -3.14
N GLY A 103 14.53 -8.79 -4.25
CA GLY A 103 15.03 -8.95 -5.61
C GLY A 103 14.17 -9.88 -6.46
N GLU A 104 14.37 -9.85 -7.77
CA GLU A 104 13.67 -10.73 -8.71
C GLU A 104 14.16 -12.18 -8.57
N GLN A 105 13.28 -13.10 -8.17
CA GLN A 105 13.55 -14.54 -8.22
C GLN A 105 12.59 -15.22 -9.21
N SER A 106 13.09 -15.43 -10.43
CA SER A 106 12.38 -16.14 -11.49
C SER A 106 12.26 -17.63 -11.18
N GLY A 107 11.09 -18.24 -11.44
CA GLY A 107 10.87 -19.68 -11.30
C GLY A 107 10.28 -20.13 -9.97
N LEU A 108 10.07 -19.22 -9.02
CA LEU A 108 9.31 -19.47 -7.81
C LEU A 108 7.87 -19.01 -7.99
N LYS A 109 6.93 -19.96 -8.01
CA LYS A 109 5.50 -19.63 -7.95
C LYS A 109 5.20 -18.94 -6.63
N THR A 110 4.64 -17.74 -6.69
CA THR A 110 4.25 -16.98 -5.52
C THR A 110 2.76 -16.75 -5.48
N ASN A 111 2.23 -16.57 -4.28
CA ASN A 111 0.86 -16.15 -4.09
C ASN A 111 0.69 -14.74 -4.67
N PRO A 112 -0.23 -14.49 -5.62
CA PRO A 112 -0.50 -13.16 -6.14
C PRO A 112 -0.76 -12.10 -5.05
N LEU A 113 -1.29 -12.53 -3.90
CA LEU A 113 -1.46 -11.67 -2.73
C LEU A 113 -0.12 -11.08 -2.25
N ASN A 114 0.96 -11.85 -2.23
CA ASN A 114 2.26 -11.37 -1.77
C ASN A 114 2.78 -10.22 -2.63
N ASN A 115 2.51 -10.28 -3.94
CA ASN A 115 2.86 -9.23 -4.89
C ASN A 115 1.89 -8.03 -4.80
N ALA A 116 0.63 -8.27 -4.45
CA ALA A 116 -0.39 -7.22 -4.30
C ALA A 116 -0.31 -6.46 -2.96
N ILE A 117 0.32 -7.01 -1.92
CA ILE A 117 0.31 -6.42 -0.57
C ILE A 117 0.86 -5.00 -0.53
N VAL A 118 1.96 -4.69 -1.22
CA VAL A 118 2.53 -3.33 -1.25
C VAL A 118 1.50 -2.33 -1.78
N PHE A 119 0.81 -2.70 -2.86
CA PHE A 119 -0.23 -1.86 -3.45
C PHE A 119 -1.47 -1.75 -2.54
N LEU A 120 -1.91 -2.85 -1.94
CA LEU A 120 -3.02 -2.86 -0.98
C LEU A 120 -2.71 -1.98 0.24
N SER A 121 -1.49 -2.07 0.75
CA SER A 121 -0.98 -1.21 1.82
C SER A 121 -1.02 0.26 1.42
N CYS A 122 -0.61 0.62 0.20
CA CYS A 122 -0.80 1.98 -0.32
C CYS A 122 -2.27 2.40 -0.28
N CYS A 123 -3.18 1.56 -0.78
CA CYS A 123 -4.62 1.87 -0.81
C CYS A 123 -5.18 2.13 0.58
N TRP A 124 -4.84 1.29 1.56
CA TRP A 124 -5.39 1.37 2.91
C TRP A 124 -4.82 2.54 3.71
N HIS A 125 -3.52 2.84 3.57
CA HIS A 125 -2.92 4.02 4.20
C HIS A 125 -3.45 5.32 3.57
N ALA A 126 -3.58 5.37 2.24
CA ALA A 126 -4.18 6.53 1.56
C ALA A 126 -5.64 6.76 2.01
N ALA A 127 -6.43 5.68 2.11
CA ALA A 127 -7.79 5.73 2.63
C ALA A 127 -7.85 6.26 4.08
N ALA A 128 -7.01 5.73 4.97
CA ALA A 128 -6.96 6.16 6.36
C ALA A 128 -6.58 7.63 6.52
N LEU A 129 -5.63 8.11 5.71
CA LEU A 129 -5.26 9.53 5.63
C LEU A 129 -6.39 10.41 5.07
N ALA A 130 -7.21 9.86 4.18
CA ALA A 130 -8.32 10.58 3.54
C ALA A 130 -9.61 10.67 4.38
N VAL A 131 -9.71 9.99 5.52
CA VAL A 131 -10.95 9.89 6.34
C VAL A 131 -11.61 11.23 6.66
N ASN A 132 -10.82 12.27 6.95
CA ASN A 132 -11.33 13.61 7.28
C ASN A 132 -11.28 14.59 6.10
N ILE A 133 -10.98 14.10 4.89
CA ILE A 133 -10.73 14.92 3.69
C ILE A 133 -11.70 14.55 2.57
N CYS A 134 -11.84 13.26 2.28
CA CYS A 134 -12.69 12.72 1.23
C CYS A 134 -14.03 12.22 1.80
N SER A 135 -14.98 11.94 0.91
CA SER A 135 -16.26 11.39 1.33
C SER A 135 -16.13 9.95 1.82
N ALA A 136 -16.92 9.58 2.83
CA ALA A 136 -16.96 8.22 3.36
C ALA A 136 -17.26 7.17 2.28
N SER A 137 -18.17 7.49 1.35
CA SER A 137 -18.52 6.61 0.23
C SER A 137 -17.34 6.30 -0.68
N GLU A 138 -16.49 7.28 -1.00
CA GLU A 138 -15.32 7.05 -1.84
C GLU A 138 -14.29 6.14 -1.17
N ILE A 139 -14.13 6.28 0.14
CA ILE A 139 -13.25 5.42 0.92
C ILE A 139 -13.80 3.99 0.93
N GLN A 140 -15.10 3.82 1.17
CA GLN A 140 -15.76 2.51 1.14
C GLN A 140 -15.63 1.84 -0.23
N ASP A 141 -15.81 2.59 -1.32
CA ASP A 141 -15.67 2.08 -2.68
C ASP A 141 -14.25 1.58 -2.96
N LEU A 142 -13.22 2.33 -2.54
CA LEU A 142 -11.82 1.88 -2.65
C LEU A 142 -11.60 0.59 -1.86
N LEU A 143 -12.05 0.55 -0.60
CA LEU A 143 -11.88 -0.62 0.27
C LEU A 143 -12.54 -1.87 -0.32
N LYS A 144 -13.80 -1.74 -0.75
CA LYS A 144 -14.55 -2.82 -1.39
C LYS A 144 -13.84 -3.30 -2.65
N THR A 145 -13.41 -2.38 -3.51
CA THR A 145 -12.71 -2.73 -4.76
C THR A 145 -11.37 -3.42 -4.48
N SER A 146 -10.62 -2.97 -3.47
CA SER A 146 -9.32 -3.55 -3.10
C SER A 146 -9.42 -5.04 -2.73
N THR A 147 -10.57 -5.51 -2.21
CA THR A 147 -10.76 -6.92 -1.86
C THR A 147 -10.65 -7.87 -3.03
N ARG A 148 -10.83 -7.40 -4.28
CA ARG A 148 -10.66 -8.25 -5.47
C ARG A 148 -9.24 -8.78 -5.63
N LEU A 149 -8.25 -8.11 -5.04
CA LEU A 149 -6.83 -8.51 -5.06
C LEU A 149 -6.49 -9.51 -3.95
N ILE A 150 -7.46 -9.88 -3.10
CA ILE A 150 -7.31 -10.86 -2.03
C ILE A 150 -7.96 -12.18 -2.49
N PRO A 151 -7.17 -13.21 -2.82
CA PRO A 151 -7.74 -14.51 -3.20
C PRO A 151 -8.61 -15.11 -2.09
N GLN A 152 -9.72 -15.77 -2.45
CA GLN A 152 -10.70 -16.31 -1.49
C GLN A 152 -10.10 -17.30 -0.47
N HIS A 153 -9.06 -18.04 -0.86
CA HIS A 153 -8.38 -19.02 0.00
C HIS A 153 -7.06 -18.51 0.58
N SER A 154 -6.80 -17.21 0.50
CA SER A 154 -5.59 -16.59 1.06
C SER A 154 -5.81 -16.13 2.50
N CYS A 155 -4.75 -16.16 3.30
CA CYS A 155 -4.74 -15.59 4.64
C CYS A 155 -4.02 -14.24 4.61
N LEU A 156 -4.78 -13.15 4.44
CA LEU A 156 -4.24 -11.79 4.46
C LEU A 156 -3.41 -11.48 5.73
N PRO A 157 -3.85 -11.82 6.95
CA PRO A 157 -3.10 -11.54 8.17
C PRO A 157 -1.73 -12.23 8.16
N THR A 158 -1.67 -13.52 7.79
CA THR A 158 -0.39 -14.24 7.67
C THR A 158 0.50 -13.58 6.63
N ALA A 159 -0.05 -13.21 5.47
CA ALA A 159 0.72 -12.60 4.40
C ALA A 159 1.28 -11.22 4.82
N LEU A 160 0.53 -10.43 5.60
CA LEU A 160 1.00 -9.17 6.19
C LEU A 160 2.07 -9.37 7.28
N LEU A 161 1.95 -10.41 8.11
CA LEU A 161 2.92 -10.74 9.17
C LEU A 161 4.26 -11.25 8.62
N THR A 162 4.23 -12.10 7.59
CA THR A 162 5.45 -12.53 6.88
C THR A 162 6.20 -11.37 6.23
N GLN A 163 5.54 -10.22 6.16
CA GLN A 163 5.97 -9.00 5.50
C GLN A 163 6.36 -7.92 6.54
N ASP A 164 6.64 -8.38 7.77
CA ASP A 164 7.26 -7.70 8.93
C ASP A 164 6.41 -6.57 9.51
N GLU A 165 6.82 -5.32 9.34
CA GLU A 165 6.29 -4.17 10.05
C GLU A 165 4.94 -3.65 9.51
N ARG A 166 4.56 -4.08 8.31
CA ARG A 166 3.35 -3.59 7.63
C ARG A 166 2.06 -4.05 8.29
N CYS A 167 2.07 -5.19 8.97
CA CYS A 167 0.86 -5.72 9.58
C CYS A 167 0.29 -4.76 10.64
N LEU A 168 1.15 -4.22 11.51
CA LEU A 168 0.70 -3.33 12.57
C LEU A 168 0.22 -2.00 12.01
N SER A 169 0.99 -1.36 11.13
CA SER A 169 0.61 -0.08 10.52
C SER A 169 -0.71 -0.18 9.77
N THR A 170 -0.88 -1.26 8.99
CA THR A 170 -2.12 -1.56 8.27
C THR A 170 -3.30 -1.79 9.21
N ALA A 171 -3.12 -2.55 10.28
CA ALA A 171 -4.18 -2.78 11.27
C ALA A 171 -4.63 -1.47 11.93
N VAL A 172 -3.69 -0.57 12.23
CA VAL A 172 -4.00 0.76 12.79
C VAL A 172 -4.72 1.65 11.76
N ALA A 173 -4.33 1.60 10.48
CA ALA A 173 -5.01 2.30 9.40
C ALA A 173 -6.46 1.81 9.23
N LEU A 174 -6.68 0.49 9.26
CA LEU A 174 -8.02 -0.11 9.20
C LEU A 174 -8.84 0.25 10.44
N LEU A 175 -8.23 0.25 11.63
CA LEU A 175 -8.89 0.69 12.85
C LEU A 175 -9.31 2.16 12.77
N ARG A 176 -8.49 3.04 12.18
CA ARG A 176 -8.86 4.45 11.98
C ARG A 176 -10.12 4.61 11.13
N MET A 177 -10.28 3.76 10.11
CA MET A 177 -11.48 3.76 9.27
C MET A 177 -12.69 3.23 10.04
N GLU A 178 -12.53 2.15 10.81
CA GLU A 178 -13.60 1.63 11.68
C GLU A 178 -14.05 2.65 12.73
N THR A 179 -13.11 3.38 13.37
CA THR A 179 -13.46 4.43 14.34
C THR A 179 -14.11 5.65 13.71
N ALA A 180 -13.93 5.84 12.40
CA ALA A 180 -14.62 6.86 11.63
C ALA A 180 -15.96 6.38 11.04
N GLU A 181 -16.46 5.22 11.48
CA GLU A 181 -17.71 4.61 11.02
C GLU A 181 -17.73 4.33 9.50
N ILE A 182 -16.55 4.17 8.89
CA ILE A 182 -16.41 3.69 7.51
C ILE A 182 -16.67 2.18 7.49
N ASP A 183 -17.63 1.74 6.69
CA ASP A 183 -17.88 0.31 6.53
C ASP A 183 -16.71 -0.37 5.81
N THR A 184 -16.03 -1.25 6.55
CA THR A 184 -14.90 -2.04 6.06
C THR A 184 -15.36 -3.46 5.71
N PRO A 185 -14.95 -4.00 4.53
CA PRO A 185 -15.21 -5.39 4.18
C PRO A 185 -14.70 -6.37 5.25
N PRO A 186 -15.34 -7.55 5.44
CA PRO A 186 -14.96 -8.51 6.48
C PRO A 186 -13.47 -8.92 6.46
N GLN A 187 -12.88 -9.03 5.27
CA GLN A 187 -11.48 -9.38 5.06
C GLN A 187 -10.51 -8.32 5.61
N LEU A 188 -10.98 -7.08 5.75
CA LEU A 188 -10.22 -5.91 6.14
C LEU A 188 -10.56 -5.45 7.57
N LYS A 189 -11.33 -6.23 8.34
CA LYS A 189 -11.65 -5.86 9.72
C LYS A 189 -10.38 -5.84 10.57
N ALA A 190 -10.13 -4.72 11.23
CA ALA A 190 -8.92 -4.51 12.04
C ALA A 190 -8.85 -5.52 13.19
N MET A 191 -9.98 -5.78 13.86
CA MET A 191 -10.07 -6.77 14.93
C MET A 191 -9.68 -8.18 14.47
N TRP A 192 -9.97 -8.54 13.21
CA TRP A 192 -9.58 -9.83 12.65
C TRP A 192 -8.06 -9.89 12.47
N LEU A 193 -7.45 -8.83 11.93
CA LEU A 193 -5.99 -8.72 11.82
C LEU A 193 -5.29 -8.77 13.18
N PHE A 194 -5.73 -7.98 14.16
CA PHE A 194 -5.14 -7.97 15.50
C PHE A 194 -5.18 -9.33 16.19
N ARG A 195 -6.29 -10.07 16.06
CA ARG A 195 -6.41 -11.43 16.62
C ARG A 195 -5.36 -12.37 16.04
N HIS A 196 -5.13 -12.31 14.72
CA HIS A 196 -4.11 -13.12 14.07
C HIS A 196 -2.69 -12.70 14.47
N THR A 197 -2.40 -11.40 14.57
CA THR A 197 -1.10 -10.90 15.07
C THR A 197 -0.81 -11.43 16.47
N LEU A 198 -1.77 -11.31 17.40
CA LEU A 198 -1.61 -11.82 18.76
C LEU A 198 -1.42 -13.34 18.80
N PHE A 199 -2.13 -14.07 17.95
CA PHE A 199 -1.97 -15.52 17.83
C PHE A 199 -0.57 -15.90 17.36
N SER A 200 -0.05 -15.26 16.30
CA SER A 200 1.30 -15.52 15.79
C SER A 200 2.38 -15.22 16.84
N ILE A 201 2.32 -14.08 17.52
CA ILE A 201 3.27 -13.74 18.60
C ILE A 201 3.26 -14.80 19.71
N ALA A 202 2.08 -15.29 20.10
CA ALA A 202 1.95 -16.29 21.15
C ALA A 202 2.49 -17.68 20.76
N TYR A 203 2.49 -18.01 19.47
CA TYR A 203 3.02 -19.28 18.96
C TYR A 203 4.53 -19.24 18.72
N ASP A 204 5.08 -18.10 18.30
CA ASP A 204 6.54 -17.93 18.11
C ASP A 204 7.30 -17.86 19.45
N TYR A 205 6.59 -17.69 20.58
CA TYR A 205 7.14 -17.67 21.93
C TYR A 205 7.31 -19.08 22.57
N LYS A 206 7.12 -20.16 21.81
CA LYS A 206 7.31 -21.56 22.25
C LYS A 206 8.44 -22.24 21.48
#